data_AF-A0A2D6B238-F1
#
_entry.id   AF-A0A2D6B238-F1
#
_cell.length_a   1.000
_cell.length_b   1.000
_cell.length_c   1.000
_cell.angle_alpha   90.00
_cell.angle_beta   90.00
_cell.angle_gamma   90.00
#
_symmetry.space_group_name_H-M   'P 1'
#
loop_
_entity.id
_entity.type
_entity.pdbx_description
1 polymer ?
#
loop_
_entity_poly.entity_id
_entity_poly.type
_entity_poly.pdbx_seq_one_letter_code
_entity_poly.pdbx_strand_id
1 'polypeptide(L)' 'MDFSIPKNVNQASIYIYDLQGRQVKRIDLSERGNSFIMIRAGELSAGRYLYTLIADGKEVGTKKMILTE' A
#
# COMPACT_ATOMS: atom_id res chain seq x y z
N MET A 1 -3.21 -0.69 7.61
CA MET A 1 -3.48 -1.63 6.50
C MET A 1 -2.64 -2.87 6.71
N ASP A 2 -3.30 -4.00 6.91
CA ASP A 2 -2.69 -5.31 7.09
C ASP A 2 -2.22 -5.91 5.75
N PHE A 3 -1.11 -6.65 5.80
CA PHE A 3 -0.60 -7.45 4.70
C PHE A 3 0.18 -8.65 5.23
N SER A 4 0.33 -9.67 4.39
CA SER A 4 1.19 -10.82 4.67
C SER A 4 2.13 -11.06 3.51
N ILE A 5 3.43 -10.99 3.74
CA ILE A 5 4.46 -11.17 2.70
C ILE A 5 5.28 -12.43 3.01
N PRO A 6 5.31 -13.44 2.13
CA PRO A 6 6.16 -14.61 2.28
C PRO A 6 7.65 -14.25 2.44
N LYS A 7 8.41 -15.01 3.24
CA LYS A 7 9.83 -14.73 3.52
C LYS A 7 10.74 -14.79 2.30
N ASN A 8 10.34 -15.49 1.25
CA ASN A 8 11.08 -15.63 0.00
C ASN A 8 10.89 -14.44 -0.97
N VAL A 9 10.04 -13.47 -0.64
CA VAL A 9 9.89 -12.25 -1.42
C VAL A 9 11.08 -11.34 -1.17
N ASN A 10 11.79 -10.96 -2.23
CA ASN A 10 12.99 -10.13 -2.14
C ASN A 10 12.62 -8.64 -2.00
N GLN A 11 11.70 -8.17 -2.83
CA GLN A 11 11.27 -6.77 -2.86
C GLN A 11 9.76 -6.70 -2.71
N ALA A 12 9.28 -5.84 -1.81
CA ALA A 12 7.87 -5.58 -1.64
C ALA A 12 7.61 -4.09 -1.46
N SER A 13 6.54 -3.59 -2.05
CA SER A 13 6.15 -2.18 -1.95
C SER A 13 4.64 -2.02 -2.08
N ILE A 14 4.10 -1.02 -1.38
CA ILE A 14 2.71 -0.58 -1.53
C ILE A 14 2.72 0.72 -2.33
N TYR A 15 1.93 0.72 -3.41
CA TYR A 15 1.64 1.90 -4.21
C TYR A 15 0.25 2.40 -3.86
N ILE A 16 0.10 3.71 -3.69
CA ILE A 16 -1.19 4.33 -3.40
C ILE A 16 -1.53 5.27 -4.55
N TYR A 17 -2.73 5.10 -5.09
CA TYR A 17 -3.27 5.91 -6.19
C TYR A 17 -4.54 6.62 -5.75
N ASP A 18 -4.72 7.86 -6.19
CA ASP A 18 -6.02 8.54 -6.11
C ASP A 18 -6.98 8.02 -7.20
N LEU A 19 -8.23 8.49 -7.19
CA LEU A 19 -9.24 8.08 -8.16
C LEU A 19 -8.95 8.52 -9.60
N GLN A 20 -8.02 9.45 -9.80
CA GLN A 20 -7.56 9.88 -11.11
C GLN A 20 -6.45 8.97 -11.64
N GLY A 21 -6.05 7.96 -10.86
CA GLY A 21 -4.98 7.02 -11.21
C GLY A 21 -3.58 7.59 -10.98
N ARG A 22 -3.46 8.76 -10.32
CA ARG A 22 -2.16 9.35 -10.03
C ARG A 22 -1.57 8.68 -8.79
N GLN A 23 -0.33 8.23 -8.91
CA GLN A 23 0.41 7.70 -7.77
C GLN A 23 0.67 8.84 -6.77
N VAL A 24 0.08 8.74 -5.59
CA VAL A 24 0.23 9.73 -4.51
C VAL A 24 1.31 9.33 -3.51
N LYS A 25 1.59 8.03 -3.38
CA LYS A 25 2.61 7.53 -2.45
C LYS A 25 3.14 6.15 -2.87
N ARG A 26 4.40 5.89 -2.54
CA ARG A 26 5.02 4.58 -2.56
C ARG A 26 5.66 4.31 -1.20
N ILE A 27 5.50 3.11 -0.68
CA ILE A 27 6.07 2.67 0.60
C ILE A 27 6.79 1.34 0.34
N ASP A 28 8.11 1.32 0.50
CA ASP A 28 8.87 0.08 0.43
C ASP A 28 8.71 -0.70 1.75
N LEU A 29 8.52 -2.02 1.65
CA LEU A 29 8.22 -2.89 2.78
C LEU A 29 9.42 -3.79 3.11
N SER A 30 10.03 -3.56 4.26
CA SER A 30 11.10 -4.40 4.80
C SER A 30 10.56 -5.60 5.60
N GLU A 31 9.36 -5.48 6.18
CA GLU A 31 8.78 -6.55 6.99
C GLU A 31 8.28 -7.74 6.14
N ARG A 32 8.26 -8.92 6.77
CA ARG A 32 7.81 -10.19 6.19
C ARG A 32 6.91 -10.89 7.22
N GLY A 33 6.02 -11.75 6.73
CA GLY A 33 4.94 -12.31 7.53
C GLY A 33 3.78 -11.32 7.69
N ASN A 34 2.95 -11.53 8.72
CA ASN A 34 1.80 -10.69 9.00
C ASN A 34 2.25 -9.37 9.63
N SER A 35 2.00 -8.29 8.92
CA SER A 35 2.44 -6.95 9.27
C SER A 35 1.38 -5.92 8.89
N PHE A 36 1.58 -4.67 9.30
CA PHE A 36 0.72 -3.57 8.90
C PHE A 36 1.52 -2.29 8.65
N ILE A 37 0.98 -1.44 7.78
CA ILE A 37 1.43 -0.06 7.65
C ILE A 37 0.42 0.89 8.28
N MET A 38 0.94 1.94 8.91
CA MET A 38 0.18 3.07 9.40
C MET A 38 0.45 4.27 8.48
N ILE A 39 -0.61 4.86 7.95
CA ILE A 39 -0.56 6.17 7.28
C ILE A 39 -1.01 7.19 8.31
N ARG A 40 -0.17 8.18 8.62
CA ARG A 40 -0.54 9.21 9.57
C ARG A 40 -1.52 10.21 8.95
N ALA A 41 -2.32 10.83 9.80
CA ALA A 41 -3.19 11.94 9.41
C ALA A 41 -2.36 13.06 8.74
N GLY A 42 -2.91 13.64 7.67
CA GLY A 42 -2.25 14.69 6.89
C GLY A 42 -1.24 14.19 5.84
N GLU A 43 -0.88 12.91 5.83
CA GLU A 43 -0.04 12.35 4.74
C GLU A 43 -0.81 12.22 3.43
N LEU A 44 -2.13 12.10 3.50
CA LEU A 44 -3.07 12.03 2.39
C LEU A 44 -4.30 12.86 2.76
N SER A 45 -4.85 13.60 1.80
CA SER A 45 -6.13 14.30 1.97
C SER A 45 -7.27 13.28 2.12
N ALA A 46 -8.35 13.66 2.82
CA ALA A 46 -9.56 12.84 2.87
C ALA A 46 -10.05 12.53 1.45
N GLY A 47 -10.47 11.28 1.23
CA GLY A 47 -10.79 10.80 -0.11
C GLY A 47 -10.70 9.30 -0.26
N ARG A 48 -10.94 8.85 -1.50
CA ARG A 48 -10.88 7.45 -1.88
C ARG A 48 -9.55 7.16 -2.57
N TYR A 49 -8.92 6.06 -2.18
CA TYR A 49 -7.64 5.63 -2.70
C TYR A 49 -7.68 4.15 -3.06
N LEU A 50 -6.83 3.76 -4.00
CA LEU A 50 -6.46 2.37 -4.26
C LEU A 50 -5.06 2.17 -3.69
N TYR A 51 -4.84 1.06 -2.97
CA TYR A 51 -3.51 0.63 -2.63
C TYR A 51 -3.23 -0.75 -3.19
N THR A 52 -2.07 -0.88 -3.81
CA THR A 52 -1.64 -2.06 -4.55
C THR A 52 -0.36 -2.58 -3.93
N LEU A 53 -0.36 -3.85 -3.51
CA LEU A 53 0.84 -4.54 -3.06
C LEU A 53 1.56 -5.13 -4.28
N ILE A 54 2.80 -4.71 -4.47
CA ILE A 54 3.72 -5.27 -5.46
C ILE A 54 4.78 -6.09 -4.73
N ALA A 55 4.96 -7.36 -5.13
CA ALA A 55 6.00 -8.25 -4.64
C ALA A 55 6.83 -8.77 -5.82
N ASP A 56 8.15 -8.61 -5.73
CA ASP A 56 9.12 -8.99 -6.78
C ASP A 56 8.71 -8.51 -8.18
N GLY A 57 8.25 -7.26 -8.26
CA GLY A 57 7.81 -6.62 -9.50
C GLY A 57 6.43 -7.05 -10.01
N LYS A 58 5.70 -7.90 -9.28
CA LYS A 58 4.36 -8.38 -9.65
C LYS A 58 3.29 -7.84 -8.73
N GLU A 59 2.14 -7.48 -9.30
CA GLU A 59 0.95 -7.15 -8.51
C GLU A 59 0.42 -8.38 -7.79
N VAL A 60 0.37 -8.30 -6.47
CA VAL A 60 -0.22 -9.33 -5.59
C VAL A 60 -1.71 -9.07 -5.41
N GLY A 61 -2.09 -7.79 -5.30
CA GLY A 61 -3.48 -7.40 -5.22
C GLY A 61 -3.67 -5.94 -4.87
N THR A 62 -4.88 -5.48 -5.13
CA THR A 62 -5.32 -4.10 -4.92
C THR A 62 -6.52 -4.06 -3.98
N LYS A 63 -6.49 -3.15 -3.02
CA LYS A 63 -7.59 -2.90 -2.08
C LYS A 63 -7.97 -1.42 -2.10
N LYS A 64 -9.24 -1.14 -1.77
CA LYS A 64 -9.79 0.22 -1.68
C LYS A 64 -9.61 0.74 -0.25
N MET A 65 -9.27 2.01 -0.11
CA MET A 65 -9.22 2.73 1.16
C MET A 65 -10.07 3.99 1.06
N ILE A 66 -10.85 4.27 2.10
CA ILE A 66 -11.57 5.54 2.25
C ILE A 66 -10.97 6.21 3.48
N LEU A 67 -10.38 7.39 3.27
CA LEU A 67 -9.92 8.26 4.35
C LEU A 67 -11.01 9.31 4.59
N THR A 68 -11.54 9.32 5.80
CA THR A 68 -12.44 10.36 6.28
C THR A 68 -11.66 11.33 7.15
N GLU A 69 -12.17 12.56 7.28
CA GLU A 69 -11.69 13.54 8.26
C GLU A 69 -11.95 13.08 9.70
#